data_AF-A0A2G6GUY9-F1
#
_entry.id   AF-A0A2G6GUY9-F1
#
_cell.length_a   1.000
_cell.length_b   1.000
_cell.length_c   1.000
_cell.angle_alpha   90.00
_cell.angle_beta   90.00
_cell.angle_gamma   90.00
#
_symmetry.space_group_name_H-M   'P 1'
#
loop_
_entity.id
_entity.type
_entity.pdbx_description
1 polymer ?
#
loop_
_entity_poly.entity_id
_entity_poly.type
_entity_poly.pdbx_seq_one_letter_code
_entity_poly.pdbx_strand_id
1 'polypeptide(L)'
;MGLGGVAQGKNDRVSTGVKLGAVLPLLLFALLLGVFYLRLPEGTHWMRLLSGESLPRILSLAVLANAVAFFVFVRRDKLLVARGILGMTIAYAAVVFILNLSL
;
A
#
# COMPACT_ATOMS: atom_id res chain seq x y z
N MET A 1 27.71 12.85 28.01
CA MET A 1 26.52 13.57 27.50
C MET A 1 26.89 14.18 26.16
N GLY A 2 26.74 13.41 25.07
CA GLY A 2 26.99 13.88 23.72
C GLY A 2 25.68 13.82 22.96
N LEU A 3 25.05 14.98 22.80
CA LEU A 3 23.83 15.18 22.04
C LEU A 3 24.11 14.91 20.56
N GLY A 4 24.09 13.65 20.16
CA GLY A 4 23.97 13.23 18.77
C GLY A 4 22.55 13.45 18.31
N GLY A 5 22.15 14.72 18.18
CA GLY A 5 20.93 15.12 17.50
C GLY A 5 21.01 14.64 16.07
N VAL A 6 20.51 13.42 15.84
CA VAL A 6 20.34 12.83 14.51
C VAL A 6 19.60 13.88 13.71
N ALA A 7 20.29 14.49 12.76
CA ALA A 7 19.76 15.57 11.94
C ALA A 7 18.48 15.07 11.27
N GLN A 8 17.33 15.43 11.86
CA GLN A 8 16.03 15.15 11.27
C GLN A 8 15.94 15.99 10.01
N GLY A 9 16.27 15.39 8.88
CA GLY A 9 15.94 15.98 7.59
C GLY A 9 14.44 16.26 7.59
N LYS A 10 14.02 17.35 6.96
CA LYS A 10 12.61 17.80 6.88
C LYS A 10 11.61 16.69 6.45
N ASN A 11 12.13 15.57 5.91
CA ASN A 11 11.42 14.40 5.43
C ASN A 11 11.35 13.19 6.39
N ASP A 12 12.00 13.25 7.57
CA ASP A 12 12.10 12.14 8.53
C ASP A 12 10.96 12.17 9.55
N ARG A 13 9.73 12.28 9.05
CA ARG A 13 8.53 12.30 9.88
C ARG A 13 7.70 11.06 9.60
N VAL A 14 7.12 10.51 10.66
CA VAL A 14 6.13 9.42 10.56
C VAL A 14 4.99 9.82 9.61
N SER A 15 4.59 11.10 9.62
CA SER A 15 3.59 11.64 8.69
C SER A 15 3.95 11.46 7.21
N THR A 16 5.22 11.60 6.83
CA THR A 16 5.68 11.34 5.45
C THR A 16 5.50 9.87 5.10
N GLY A 17 5.85 8.97 6.02
CA GLY A 17 5.64 7.54 5.88
C GLY A 17 4.16 7.15 5.78
N VAL A 18 3.29 7.81 6.55
CA VAL A 18 1.84 7.59 6.49
C VAL A 18 1.28 8.04 5.13
N LYS A 19 1.68 9.23 4.65
CA LYS A 19 1.24 9.73 3.33
C LYS A 19 1.70 8.80 2.20
N LEU A 20 2.96 8.40 2.21
CA LEU A 20 3.51 7.45 1.24
C LEU A 20 2.81 6.09 1.34
N GLY A 21 2.68 5.55 2.55
CA GLY A 21 2.04 4.26 2.80
C GLY A 21 0.53 4.25 2.54
N ALA A 22 -0.12 5.42 2.44
CA ALA A 22 -1.51 5.56 2.03
C ALA A 22 -1.65 5.70 0.50
N VAL A 23 -0.85 6.58 -0.10
CA VAL A 23 -0.95 6.91 -1.53
C VAL A 23 -0.41 5.79 -2.41
N LEU A 24 0.71 5.17 -2.02
CA LEU A 24 1.38 4.15 -2.82
C LEU A 24 0.52 2.90 -3.08
N PRO A 25 -0.10 2.26 -2.07
CA PRO A 25 -0.98 1.11 -2.32
C PRO A 25 -2.22 1.50 -3.13
N LEU A 26 -2.74 2.72 -2.96
CA LEU A 26 -3.90 3.20 -3.74
C LEU A 26 -3.54 3.39 -5.22
N LEU A 27 -2.38 3.96 -5.52
CA LEU A 27 -1.87 4.10 -6.88
C LEU A 27 -1.57 2.74 -7.52
N LEU A 28 -0.93 1.83 -6.77
CA LEU A 28 -0.65 0.47 -7.25
C LEU A 28 -1.94 -0.30 -7.51
N PHE A 29 -2.93 -0.18 -6.63
CA PHE A 29 -4.23 -0.78 -6.83
C PHE A 29 -4.91 -0.24 -8.09
N ALA A 30 -4.94 1.08 -8.29
CA ALA A 30 -5.52 1.70 -9.49
C ALA A 30 -4.79 1.27 -10.77
N LEU A 31 -3.45 1.21 -10.74
CA LEU A 31 -2.63 0.73 -11.86
C LEU A 31 -2.95 -0.73 -12.19
N LEU A 32 -2.96 -1.61 -11.19
CA LEU A 32 -3.30 -3.02 -11.36
C LEU A 32 -4.72 -3.16 -11.92
N LEU A 33 -5.69 -2.42 -11.39
CA LEU A 33 -7.05 -2.43 -11.88
C LEU A 33 -7.13 -2.03 -13.35
N GLY A 34 -6.40 -0.99 -13.77
CA GLY A 34 -6.31 -0.55 -15.16
C GLY A 34 -5.64 -1.58 -16.08
N VAL A 35 -4.56 -2.22 -15.64
CA VAL A 35 -3.88 -3.28 -16.39
C VAL A 35 -4.77 -4.51 -16.55
N PHE A 36 -5.46 -4.91 -15.48
CA PHE A 36 -6.45 -5.98 -15.57
C PHE A 36 -7.57 -5.60 -16.52
N TYR A 37 -8.09 -4.37 -16.43
CA TYR A 37 -9.15 -3.84 -17.29
C TYR A 37 -8.82 -3.96 -18.79
N LEU A 38 -7.62 -3.54 -19.19
CA LEU A 38 -7.13 -3.65 -20.58
C LEU A 38 -7.03 -5.09 -21.09
N ARG A 39 -6.96 -6.08 -20.19
CA ARG A 39 -6.92 -7.51 -20.54
C ARG A 39 -8.30 -8.17 -20.54
N LEU A 40 -9.37 -7.51 -20.11
CA LEU A 40 -10.70 -8.11 -20.18
C LEU A 40 -11.22 -8.15 -21.63
N PRO A 41 -11.83 -9.26 -22.07
CA PRO A 41 -12.54 -9.31 -23.34
C PRO A 41 -13.64 -8.23 -23.39
N GLU A 42 -13.82 -7.62 -24.56
CA GLU A 42 -14.91 -6.67 -24.78
C GLU A 42 -16.26 -7.35 -24.47
N GLY A 43 -17.04 -6.76 -23.56
CA GLY A 43 -18.32 -7.31 -23.08
C GLY A 43 -18.30 -7.84 -21.65
N THR A 44 -17.15 -7.89 -20.98
CA THR A 44 -17.11 -8.28 -19.56
C THR A 44 -17.47 -7.07 -18.66
N HIS A 45 -18.61 -7.14 -17.96
CA HIS A 45 -19.05 -6.07 -17.08
C HIS A 45 -18.04 -5.83 -15.94
N TRP A 46 -17.60 -4.57 -15.79
CA TRP A 46 -16.77 -4.06 -14.68
C TRP A 46 -17.29 -4.47 -13.31
N MET A 47 -18.62 -4.59 -13.19
CA MET A 47 -19.30 -5.04 -11.99
C MET A 47 -18.83 -6.44 -11.56
N ARG A 48 -18.57 -7.38 -12.48
CA ARG A 48 -18.04 -8.73 -12.14
C ARG A 48 -16.61 -8.70 -11.60
N LEU A 49 -15.80 -7.74 -12.04
CA LEU A 49 -14.44 -7.57 -11.52
C LEU A 49 -14.46 -7.00 -10.09
N LEU A 50 -15.44 -6.13 -9.81
CA LEU A 50 -15.67 -5.50 -8.51
C LEU A 50 -16.57 -6.32 -7.56
N SER A 51 -17.30 -7.31 -8.05
CA SER A 51 -18.23 -8.12 -7.24
C SER A 51 -17.75 -9.56 -7.04
N GLY A 52 -16.58 -9.92 -7.57
CA GLY A 52 -16.04 -11.28 -7.49
C GLY A 52 -14.80 -11.39 -6.61
N GLU A 53 -14.35 -12.63 -6.37
CA GLU A 53 -13.15 -12.99 -5.58
C GLU A 53 -11.84 -12.32 -6.05
N SER A 54 -11.87 -11.62 -7.18
CA SER A 54 -10.71 -10.93 -7.76
C SER A 54 -10.33 -9.67 -6.98
N LEU A 55 -11.29 -8.96 -6.38
CA LEU A 55 -11.04 -7.71 -5.68
C LEU A 55 -10.08 -7.86 -4.48
N PRO A 56 -10.35 -8.76 -3.51
CA PRO A 56 -9.44 -8.96 -2.37
C PRO A 56 -8.05 -9.45 -2.82
N ARG A 57 -7.98 -10.18 -3.95
CA ARG A 57 -6.72 -10.67 -4.53
C ARG A 57 -5.87 -9.54 -5.11
N ILE A 58 -6.48 -8.63 -5.88
CA ILE A 58 -5.80 -7.44 -6.45
C ILE A 58 -5.38 -6.50 -5.32
N LEU A 59 -6.25 -6.30 -4.31
CA LEU A 59 -5.94 -5.47 -3.15
C LEU A 59 -4.77 -6.07 -2.34
N SER A 60 -4.75 -7.39 -2.13
CA SER A 60 -3.64 -8.09 -1.48
C SER A 60 -2.32 -7.92 -2.24
N LEU A 61 -2.33 -8.01 -3.58
CA LEU A 61 -1.16 -7.75 -4.41
C LEU A 61 -0.65 -6.31 -4.27
N ALA A 62 -1.55 -5.32 -4.21
CA ALA A 62 -1.18 -3.92 -4.00
C ALA A 62 -0.55 -3.70 -2.62
N VAL A 63 -1.11 -4.31 -1.57
CA VAL A 63 -0.56 -4.27 -0.19
C VAL A 63 0.80 -4.96 -0.12
N LEU A 64 0.97 -6.11 -0.80
CA LEU A 64 2.25 -6.82 -0.87
C LEU A 64 3.33 -5.97 -1.56
N ALA A 65 3.00 -5.32 -2.67
CA ALA A 65 3.90 -4.40 -3.35
C ALA A 65 4.27 -3.19 -2.47
N ASN A 66 3.35 -2.70 -1.63
CA ASN A 66 3.63 -1.66 -0.65
C ASN A 66 4.60 -2.11 0.46
N ALA A 67 4.62 -3.41 0.82
CA ALA A 67 5.60 -3.96 1.75
C ALA A 67 7.03 -3.92 1.19
N VAL A 68 7.20 -3.98 -0.14
CA VAL A 68 8.50 -3.76 -0.79
C VAL A 68 8.98 -2.33 -0.55
N ALA A 69 8.10 -1.34 -0.69
CA ALA A 69 8.43 0.05 -0.40
C ALA A 69 8.85 0.23 1.07
N PHE A 70 8.13 -0.38 2.01
CA PHE A 70 8.53 -0.43 3.42
C PHE A 70 9.98 -0.94 3.57
N PHE A 71 10.30 -2.07 2.96
CA PHE A 71 11.64 -2.68 3.07
C PHE A 71 12.74 -1.80 2.48
N VAL A 72 12.45 -1.11 1.37
CA VAL A 72 13.36 -0.12 0.75
C VAL A 72 13.65 1.03 1.71
N PHE A 73 12.63 1.59 2.37
CA PHE A 73 12.82 2.69 3.32
C PHE A 73 13.51 2.27 4.62
N VAL A 74 13.30 1.04 5.09
CA VAL A 74 14.08 0.46 6.21
C VAL A 74 15.56 0.41 5.84
N ARG A 75 15.89 -0.06 4.63
CA ARG A 75 17.28 -0.19 4.17
C ARG A 75 17.99 1.16 3.93
N ARG A 76 17.25 2.27 3.92
CA ARG A 76 17.78 3.64 3.78
C ARG A 76 17.91 4.35 5.14
N ASP A 77 17.85 3.62 6.26
CA ASP A 77 17.87 4.14 7.63
C ASP A 77 16.73 5.13 7.94
N LYS A 78 15.66 5.14 7.12
CA LYS A 78 14.48 5.99 7.31
C LYS A 78 13.44 5.30 8.18
N LEU A 79 13.83 4.94 9.40
CA LEU A 79 13.01 4.14 10.34
C LEU A 79 11.67 4.81 10.70
N LEU A 80 11.62 6.14 10.80
CA LEU A 80 10.38 6.88 11.09
C LEU A 80 9.38 6.81 9.92
N VAL A 81 9.87 6.92 8.69
CA VAL A 81 9.05 6.78 7.48
C VAL A 81 8.59 5.33 7.33
N ALA A 82 9.50 4.38 7.52
CA ALA A 82 9.19 2.96 7.49
C ALA A 82 8.09 2.58 8.49
N ARG A 83 8.15 3.09 9.74
CA ARG A 83 7.08 2.88 10.74
C ARG A 83 5.72 3.40 10.26
N GLY A 84 5.68 4.56 9.61
CA GLY A 84 4.44 5.10 9.03
C GLY A 84 3.88 4.23 7.90
N ILE A 85 4.75 3.72 7.01
CA ILE A 85 4.36 2.83 5.92
C ILE A 85 3.84 1.49 6.48
N LEU A 86 4.52 0.93 7.48
CA LEU A 86 4.12 -0.33 8.11
C LEU A 86 2.75 -0.21 8.79
N GLY A 87 2.52 0.88 9.51
CA GLY A 87 1.22 1.16 10.15
C GLY A 87 0.09 1.22 9.13
N MET A 88 0.30 1.90 7.99
CA MET A 88 -0.69 1.91 6.91
C MET A 88 -0.86 0.54 6.26
N THR A 89 0.21 -0.23 6.09
CA THR A 89 0.15 -1.59 5.51
C THR A 89 -0.72 -2.51 6.37
N ILE A 90 -0.58 -2.44 7.70
CA ILE A 90 -1.43 -3.18 8.64
C ILE A 90 -2.89 -2.73 8.55
N ALA A 91 -3.14 -1.42 8.48
CA ALA A 91 -4.50 -0.89 8.32
C ALA A 91 -5.15 -1.38 7.02
N TYR A 92 -4.42 -1.36 5.90
CA TYR A 92 -4.90 -1.91 4.64
C TYR A 92 -5.13 -3.43 4.72
N ALA A 93 -4.24 -4.18 5.36
CA ALA A 93 -4.43 -5.62 5.55
C ALA A 93 -5.72 -5.91 6.33
N ALA A 94 -6.04 -5.11 7.36
CA ALA A 94 -7.31 -5.22 8.07
C ALA A 94 -8.51 -4.93 7.16
N VAL A 95 -8.44 -3.90 6.32
CA VAL A 95 -9.50 -3.59 5.32
C VAL A 95 -9.67 -4.73 4.33
N VAL A 96 -8.58 -5.27 3.78
CA VAL A 96 -8.60 -6.42 2.86
C VAL A 96 -9.25 -7.63 3.53
N PHE A 97 -8.89 -7.90 4.79
CA PHE A 97 -9.42 -9.02 5.55
C PHE A 97 -10.92 -8.88 5.79
N ILE A 98 -11.39 -7.69 6.18
CA ILE A 98 -12.83 -7.40 6.33
C ILE A 98 -13.56 -7.59 5.00
N LEU A 99 -13.03 -7.04 3.91
CA LEU A 99 -13.62 -7.20 2.58
C LEU A 99 -13.70 -8.67 2.17
N ASN A 100 -12.64 -9.44 2.40
CA ASN A 100 -12.61 -10.87 2.09
C ASN A 100 -13.60 -11.69 2.92
N LEU A 101 -13.87 -11.31 4.17
CA LEU A 101 -14.88 -11.97 5.01
C LEU A 101 -16.31 -11.61 4.59
N SER A 102 -16.51 -10.43 4.00
CA SER A 102 -17.83 -9.91 3.62
C SER A 102 -18.32 -10.31 2.22
N LEU A 103 -17.41 -10.72 1.32
CA LEU A 103 -17.70 -11.21 -0.04
C LEU A 103 -17.76 -12.74 -0.05
#